data_AF-T1CTK2-F1
#
_entry.id   AF-T1CTK2-F1
#
_cell.length_a   1.000
_cell.length_b   1.000
_cell.length_c   1.000
_cell.angle_alpha   90.00
_cell.angle_beta   90.00
_cell.angle_gamma   90.00
#
_symmetry.space_group_name_H-M   'P 1'
#
loop_
_entity.id
_entity.type
_entity.pdbx_description
1 polymer ?
#
loop_
_entity_poly.entity_id
_entity_poly.type
_entity_poly.pdbx_seq_one_letter_code
_entity_poly.pdbx_strand_id
1 'polypeptide(L)'
;MTDRADVSHPRQPSGGRSTDPKHMTGALAALSGQRAQLYYKRQRLLDLGPSAEEFLTELVHSRPRVWAWDVNNLFDLLVKHGPERLTAALQRALERKWYRSESIERFLTMEEGKA
;
A
#
# COMPACT_ATOMS: atom_id res chain seq x y z
N MET A 1 35.74 -3.12 -2.01
CA MET A 1 35.23 -1.75 -2.23
C MET A 1 33.94 -1.90 -3.01
N THR A 2 32.82 -1.49 -2.42
CA THR A 2 31.48 -2.02 -2.70
C THR A 2 30.95 -1.59 -4.06
N ASP A 3 30.72 -2.56 -4.95
CA ASP A 3 29.96 -2.39 -6.19
C ASP A 3 28.48 -2.17 -5.82
N ARG A 4 27.97 -0.96 -6.09
CA ARG A 4 26.60 -0.56 -5.82
C ARG A 4 25.78 -1.00 -7.03
N ALA A 5 25.13 -2.16 -6.92
CA ALA A 5 24.25 -2.65 -7.97
C ALA A 5 23.09 -1.66 -8.17
N ASP A 6 23.14 -0.92 -9.29
CA ASP A 6 22.05 -0.10 -9.80
C ASP A 6 20.96 -1.05 -10.33
N VAL A 7 19.99 -1.38 -9.47
CA VAL A 7 18.84 -2.18 -9.88
C VAL A 7 17.82 -1.24 -10.50
N SER A 8 17.95 -1.04 -11.81
CA SER A 8 16.92 -0.39 -12.61
C SER A 8 15.73 -1.33 -12.74
N HIS A 9 14.67 -1.10 -11.96
CA HIS A 9 13.43 -1.86 -12.07
C HIS A 9 12.59 -1.31 -13.25
N PRO A 10 12.42 -2.05 -14.36
CA PRO A 10 11.49 -1.64 -15.41
C PRO A 10 10.07 -1.59 -14.83
N ARG A 11 9.45 -0.41 -14.87
CA ARG A 11 8.04 -0.21 -14.49
C ARG A 11 7.14 -0.98 -15.46
N GLN A 12 6.72 -2.17 -15.05
CA GLN A 12 5.75 -3.01 -15.78
C GLN A 12 4.33 -2.39 -15.73
N PRO A 13 3.40 -2.71 -16.65
CA PRO A 13 2.93 -1.85 -17.72
C PRO A 13 1.46 -1.41 -17.48
N SER A 14 0.90 -0.65 -18.42
CA SER A 14 -0.52 -0.32 -18.53
C SER A 14 -1.38 -1.58 -18.77
N GLY A 15 -1.65 -2.33 -17.70
CA GLY A 15 -2.46 -3.54 -17.68
C GLY A 15 -2.88 -3.84 -16.24
N GLY A 16 -3.53 -2.86 -15.63
CA GLY A 16 -3.89 -2.87 -14.21
C GLY A 16 -4.72 -4.09 -13.85
N ARG A 17 -4.25 -4.89 -12.89
CA ARG A 17 -5.07 -5.90 -12.22
C ARG A 17 -6.34 -5.22 -11.73
N SER A 18 -7.49 -5.86 -11.93
CA SER A 18 -8.82 -5.29 -11.63
C SER A 18 -8.80 -4.54 -10.30
N THR A 19 -9.07 -3.23 -10.36
CA THR A 19 -9.01 -2.28 -9.24
C THR A 19 -10.34 -2.20 -8.49
N ASP A 20 -11.35 -2.97 -8.89
CA ASP A 20 -12.65 -2.98 -8.23
C ASP A 20 -12.53 -3.54 -6.79
N PRO A 21 -12.97 -2.78 -5.78
CA PRO A 21 -13.03 -3.22 -4.40
C PRO A 21 -13.72 -4.60 -4.21
N LYS A 22 -14.78 -4.90 -4.96
CA LYS A 22 -15.52 -6.17 -4.87
C LYS A 22 -14.68 -7.37 -5.29
N HIS A 23 -13.88 -7.22 -6.34
CA HIS A 23 -12.98 -8.28 -6.79
C HIS A 23 -11.86 -8.53 -5.78
N MET A 24 -11.37 -7.47 -5.12
CA MET A 24 -10.32 -7.59 -4.09
C MET A 24 -10.82 -8.30 -2.83
N THR A 25 -11.98 -7.91 -2.30
CA THR A 25 -12.52 -8.50 -1.07
C THR A 25 -12.99 -9.93 -1.27
N GLY A 26 -13.58 -10.26 -2.43
CA GLY A 26 -13.95 -11.63 -2.78
C GLY A 26 -12.75 -12.57 -2.90
N ALA A 27 -11.68 -12.13 -3.57
CA ALA A 27 -10.45 -12.91 -3.67
C ALA A 27 -9.77 -13.11 -2.30
N LEU A 28 -9.77 -12.08 -1.44
CA LEU A 28 -9.27 -12.19 -0.07
C LEU A 28 -10.07 -13.20 0.76
N ALA A 29 -11.41 -13.19 0.65
CA ALA A 29 -12.30 -14.09 1.39
C ALA A 29 -12.11 -15.57 1.02
N ALA A 30 -11.66 -15.85 -0.20
CA ALA A 30 -11.36 -17.21 -0.66
C ALA A 30 -10.06 -17.78 -0.07
N LEU A 31 -9.20 -16.95 0.54
CA LEU A 31 -7.92 -17.39 1.08
C LEU A 31 -8.06 -17.91 2.51
N SER A 32 -7.57 -19.12 2.74
CA SER A 32 -7.43 -19.70 4.08
C SER A 32 -6.09 -19.29 4.73
N GLY A 33 -6.17 -18.77 5.95
CA GLY A 33 -5.00 -18.55 6.81
C GLY A 33 -4.47 -17.12 6.81
N GLN A 34 -4.04 -16.67 7.99
CA GLN A 34 -3.64 -15.28 8.24
C GLN A 34 -2.46 -14.83 7.37
N ARG A 35 -1.48 -15.72 7.12
CA ARG A 35 -0.30 -15.39 6.29
C ARG A 35 -0.66 -15.19 4.82
N ALA A 36 -1.52 -16.06 4.26
CA ALA A 36 -1.97 -15.95 2.87
C ALA A 36 -2.74 -14.64 2.66
N GLN A 37 -3.65 -14.32 3.58
CA GLN A 37 -4.40 -13.07 3.58
C GLN A 37 -3.47 -11.85 3.70
N LEU A 38 -2.51 -11.87 4.62
CA LEU A 38 -1.57 -10.76 4.80
C LEU A 38 -0.72 -10.51 3.55
N TYR A 39 -0.22 -11.57 2.91
CA TYR A 39 0.58 -11.43 1.69
C TYR A 39 -0.26 -11.00 0.50
N TYR A 40 -1.51 -11.45 0.40
CA TYR A 40 -2.44 -10.93 -0.58
C TYR A 40 -2.65 -9.43 -0.42
N LYS A 41 -2.98 -8.97 0.80
CA LYS A 41 -3.16 -7.55 1.10
C LYS A 41 -1.92 -6.73 0.76
N ARG A 42 -0.74 -7.20 1.16
CA ARG A 42 0.55 -6.58 0.81
C ARG A 42 0.74 -6.49 -0.70
N GLN A 43 0.44 -7.56 -1.45
CA GLN A 43 0.56 -7.55 -2.90
C GLN A 43 -0.37 -6.53 -3.54
N ARG A 44 -1.61 -6.41 -3.06
CA ARG A 44 -2.57 -5.41 -3.56
C ARG A 44 -2.11 -3.97 -3.32
N LEU A 45 -1.40 -3.72 -2.23
CA LEU A 45 -0.76 -2.42 -1.98
C LEU A 45 0.44 -2.18 -2.89
N LEU A 46 1.30 -3.19 -3.11
CA LEU A 46 2.44 -3.09 -4.04
C LEU A 46 1.98 -2.85 -5.48
N ASP A 47 0.83 -3.40 -5.87
CA ASP A 47 0.24 -3.21 -7.20
C ASP A 47 -0.17 -1.75 -7.48
N LEU A 48 -0.19 -0.86 -6.47
CA LEU A 48 -0.43 0.59 -6.64
C LEU A 48 0.75 1.32 -7.29
N GLY A 49 1.93 0.68 -7.32
CA GLY A 49 3.12 1.19 -8.00
C GLY A 49 4.22 1.69 -7.06
N PRO A 50 5.22 2.40 -7.61
CA PRO A 50 6.50 2.66 -6.93
C PRO A 50 6.38 3.39 -5.59
N SER A 51 5.47 4.37 -5.49
CA SER A 51 5.27 5.11 -4.23
C SER A 51 4.73 4.22 -3.11
N ALA A 52 3.93 3.19 -3.44
CA ALA A 52 3.46 2.25 -2.42
C ALA A 52 4.56 1.27 -2.01
N GLU A 53 5.40 0.84 -2.96
CA GLU A 53 6.56 0.00 -2.67
C GLU A 53 7.58 0.68 -1.75
N GLU A 54 7.93 1.94 -2.06
CA GLU A 54 8.83 2.74 -1.23
C GLU A 54 8.25 2.94 0.17
N PHE A 55 6.96 3.31 0.27
CA PHE A 55 6.30 3.47 1.56
C PHE A 55 6.30 2.19 2.39
N LEU A 56 5.97 1.05 1.78
CA LEU A 56 5.96 -0.24 2.48
C LEU A 56 7.36 -0.67 2.91
N THR A 57 8.39 -0.33 2.14
CA THR A 57 9.79 -0.59 2.50
C THR A 57 10.17 0.20 3.75
N GLU A 58 9.92 1.51 3.75
CA GLU A 58 10.18 2.37 4.91
C GLU A 58 9.35 1.96 6.13
N LEU A 59 8.09 1.55 5.93
CA LEU A 59 7.22 1.05 6.99
C LEU A 59 7.78 -0.22 7.64
N VAL A 60 8.20 -1.21 6.84
CA VAL A 60 8.74 -2.47 7.37
C VAL A 60 10.06 -2.24 8.10
N HIS A 61 10.93 -1.36 7.58
CA HIS A 61 12.20 -1.01 8.22
C HIS A 61 12.01 -0.23 9.53
N SER A 62 11.10 0.74 9.54
CA SER A 62 10.85 1.56 10.74
C SER A 62 10.06 0.82 11.81
N ARG A 63 9.22 -0.14 11.44
CA ARG A 63 8.26 -0.80 12.34
C ARG A 63 8.19 -2.33 12.15
N PRO A 64 9.31 -3.07 12.31
CA PRO A 64 9.37 -4.51 11.99
C PRO A 64 8.45 -5.40 12.83
N ARG A 65 7.97 -4.92 13.99
CA ARG A 65 7.06 -5.68 14.87
C ARG A 65 5.57 -5.47 14.55
N VAL A 66 5.20 -4.38 13.87
CA VAL A 66 3.78 -3.98 13.69
C VAL A 66 3.38 -3.72 12.25
N TRP A 67 4.30 -3.81 11.29
CA TRP A 67 4.01 -3.60 9.86
C TRP A 67 2.83 -4.43 9.33
N ALA A 68 2.59 -5.62 9.89
CA ALA A 68 1.46 -6.46 9.50
C ALA A 68 0.11 -5.80 9.83
N TRP A 69 0.02 -5.09 10.95
CA TRP A 69 -1.16 -4.31 11.32
C TRP A 69 -1.33 -3.11 10.37
N ASP A 70 -0.25 -2.39 10.08
CA ASP A 70 -0.27 -1.28 9.13
C ASP A 70 -0.70 -1.74 7.71
N VAL A 71 -0.24 -2.90 7.25
CA VAL A 71 -0.67 -3.49 5.95
C VAL A 71 -2.17 -3.81 5.94
N ASN A 72 -2.72 -4.30 7.04
CA ASN A 72 -4.16 -4.54 7.13
C ASN A 72 -4.93 -3.23 6.99
N ASN A 73 -4.56 -2.20 7.76
CA ASN A 73 -5.22 -0.89 7.71
C ASN A 73 -5.10 -0.25 6.33
N LEU A 74 -3.91 -0.27 5.72
CA LEU A 74 -3.70 0.30 4.38
C LEU A 74 -4.57 -0.41 3.33
N PHE A 75 -4.74 -1.73 3.45
CA PHE A 75 -5.65 -2.46 2.56
C PHE A 75 -7.11 -2.07 2.78
N ASP A 76 -7.53 -1.88 4.02
CA ASP A 76 -8.90 -1.43 4.31
C ASP A 76 -9.14 -0.01 3.76
N LEU A 77 -8.14 0.87 3.85
CA LEU A 77 -8.15 2.20 3.21
C LEU A 77 -8.18 2.10 1.67
N LEU A 78 -7.47 1.14 1.08
CA LEU A 78 -7.49 0.87 -0.36
C LEU A 78 -8.90 0.48 -0.81
N VAL A 79 -9.55 -0.43 -0.09
CA VAL A 79 -10.91 -0.89 -0.40
C VAL A 79 -11.91 0.26 -0.25
N LYS A 80 -11.74 1.11 0.77
CA LYS A 80 -12.66 2.21 1.09
C LYS A 80 -12.53 3.41 0.13
N HIS A 81 -11.31 3.89 -0.10
CA HIS A 81 -11.07 5.15 -0.83
C HIS A 81 -10.59 4.94 -2.27
N GLY A 82 -10.27 3.70 -2.64
CA GLY A 82 -9.79 3.34 -3.97
C GLY A 82 -8.29 3.61 -4.17
N PRO A 83 -7.74 3.10 -5.29
CA PRO A 83 -6.31 3.14 -5.56
C PRO A 83 -5.78 4.56 -5.78
N GLU A 84 -6.50 5.42 -6.49
CA GLU A 84 -6.04 6.76 -6.84
C GLU A 84 -5.81 7.64 -5.60
N ARG A 85 -6.81 7.67 -4.70
CA ARG A 85 -6.73 8.46 -3.46
C ARG A 85 -5.66 7.91 -2.53
N LEU A 86 -5.57 6.59 -2.39
CA LEU A 86 -4.55 5.98 -1.55
C LEU A 86 -3.14 6.26 -2.07
N THR A 87 -2.90 6.12 -3.39
CA THR A 87 -1.60 6.44 -4.00
C THR A 87 -1.20 7.89 -3.75
N ALA A 88 -2.11 8.85 -3.92
CA ALA A 88 -1.84 10.26 -3.63
C ALA A 88 -1.52 10.51 -2.14
N ALA A 89 -2.21 9.82 -1.22
CA ALA A 89 -1.95 9.92 0.20
C ALA A 89 -0.58 9.31 0.58
N LEU A 90 -0.21 8.18 -0.01
CA LEU A 90 1.10 7.55 0.19
C LEU A 90 2.24 8.45 -0.30
N GLN A 91 2.09 9.07 -1.48
CA GLN A 91 3.06 10.05 -2.01
C GLN A 91 3.27 11.22 -1.05
N ARG A 92 2.20 11.83 -0.57
CA ARG A 92 2.27 12.95 0.40
C ARG A 92 2.89 12.53 1.74
N ALA A 93 2.69 11.28 2.15
CA ALA A 93 3.27 10.77 3.38
C ALA A 93 4.77 10.47 3.23
N LEU A 94 5.21 9.97 2.07
CA LEU A 94 6.63 9.82 1.74
C LEU A 94 7.36 11.16 1.78
N GLU A 95 6.81 12.21 1.15
CA GLU A 95 7.37 13.57 1.17
C GLU A 95 7.58 14.10 2.60
N ARG A 96 6.67 13.74 3.51
CA ARG A 96 6.69 14.14 4.93
C ARG A 96 7.43 13.14 5.84
N LYS A 97 7.92 12.02 5.29
CA LYS A 97 8.54 10.90 6.02
C LYS A 97 7.65 10.33 7.13
N TRP A 98 6.34 10.21 6.87
CA TRP A 98 5.36 9.69 7.81
C TRP A 98 4.98 8.25 7.48
N TYR A 99 5.73 7.29 8.04
CA TYR A 99 5.59 5.86 7.72
C TYR A 99 4.60 5.16 8.66
N ARG A 100 3.34 5.59 8.61
CA ARG A 100 2.27 5.13 9.50
C ARG A 100 0.93 5.06 8.77
N SER A 101 0.22 3.94 8.89
CA SER A 101 -1.12 3.81 8.32
C SER A 101 -2.10 4.86 8.87
N GLU A 102 -1.96 5.26 10.14
CA GLU A 102 -2.85 6.23 10.78
C GLU A 102 -2.65 7.65 10.23
N SER A 103 -1.44 7.97 9.76
CA SER A 103 -1.19 9.24 9.07
C SER A 103 -1.89 9.28 7.72
N ILE A 104 -1.93 8.15 7.00
CA ILE A 104 -2.62 8.02 5.72
C ILE A 104 -4.14 8.17 5.90
N GLU A 105 -4.71 7.50 6.91
CA GLU A 105 -6.13 7.60 7.24
C GLU A 105 -6.56 9.04 7.53
N ARG A 106 -5.75 9.77 8.31
CA ARG A 106 -6.00 11.20 8.59
C ARG A 106 -6.02 12.03 7.31
N PHE A 107 -5.08 11.80 6.39
CA PHE A 107 -5.06 12.53 5.12
C PHE A 107 -6.29 12.25 4.27
N LEU A 108 -6.68 10.98 4.15
CA LEU A 108 -7.83 10.58 3.36
C LEU A 108 -9.13 11.16 3.93
N THR A 109 -9.26 11.17 5.27
CA THR A 109 -10.44 11.75 5.94
C THR A 109 -10.50 13.28 5.82
N MET A 110 -9.36 13.97 5.90
CA MET A 110 -9.32 15.44 5.73
C MET A 110 -9.68 15.88 4.30
N GLU A 111 -9.27 15.12 3.28
CA GLU A 111 -9.61 15.42 1.89
C GLU A 111 -11.10 15.14 1.59
N GLU A 112 -11.73 14.18 2.27
CA GLU A 112 -13.17 13.91 2.14
C GLU A 112 -14.06 15.05 2.63
N GLY A 113 -13.64 15.78 3.67
CA GLY A 113 -14.38 16.94 4.19
C GLY A 113 -14.21 18.22 3.38
N LYS A 114 -13.34 18.23 2.37
CA LYS A 114 -13.05 19.40 1.53
C LYS A 114 -13.74 19.33 0.15
N ALA A 115 -14.41 18.22 -0.16
CA ALA A 115 -15.12 17.97 -1.41
C ALA A 115 -16.59 18.41 -1.34
#